data_AF-A0A3S1HZ14-F1
#
_entry.id   AF-A0A3S1HZ14-F1
#
_cell.length_a   1.000
_cell.length_b   1.000
_cell.length_c   1.000
_cell.angle_alpha   90.00
_cell.angle_beta   90.00
_cell.angle_gamma   90.00
#
_symmetry.space_group_name_H-M   'P 1'
#
loop_
_entity.id
_entity.type
_entity.pdbx_description
1 polymer ?
#
loop_
_entity_poly.entity_id
_entity_poly.type
_entity_poly.pdbx_seq_one_letter_code
_entity_poly.pdbx_strand_id
1 'polypeptide(L)'
;MSSGEHALCAAPMEDRKLQDAVYIVAAKRTPIGKLNGALAGLSAAELGGRLIQAMLAETGLAPEAVSEVIMGQVLTGGAGQNPARQASLRAGLPVSVPAMTINKVCGAGQKSIHLAAQAIRCGDADCIIAGGQDSMTSAPHFIPGIRGGVRMGDQIVKDSMITDGLWDAFHQVHMGVTVESLAQRCQITRDEQDRFALRSQEKADAAIRSGRFDDEIVPVSVKTRQGDVVIDRDEHPNPSTTLEGLGRLKPVFDPAGTITAGNASGLNDGAAAVLVMSETRMDELGLKPLARIASYASAGVEPMDMGLGPVAASRLALEKAGWQAADLEAMEINEAFAAQAIAVNREMGWNEEIINISGGAIALGHPLAGSGCRIVVTLLHEMTRRKARKGLASLCIGGGQGVAICLER
;
A
#
# COMPACT_ATOMS: atom_id res chain seq x y z
N MET A 1 21.41 -17.85 -52.14
CA MET A 1 20.39 -16.82 -51.86
C MET A 1 19.07 -17.53 -51.64
N SER A 2 18.61 -17.59 -50.40
CA SER A 2 17.20 -17.78 -50.01
C SER A 2 17.16 -17.69 -48.48
N SER A 3 17.03 -16.45 -48.01
CA SER A 3 16.73 -16.11 -46.62
C SER A 3 15.28 -16.51 -46.32
N GLY A 4 15.08 -17.56 -45.53
CA GLY A 4 13.78 -17.88 -44.95
C GLY A 4 13.52 -16.97 -43.74
N GLU A 5 12.70 -15.94 -43.94
CA GLU A 5 12.12 -15.13 -42.88
C GLU A 5 11.14 -15.98 -42.07
N HIS A 6 11.47 -16.29 -40.82
CA HIS A 6 10.50 -16.74 -39.83
C HIS A 6 9.67 -15.53 -39.38
N ALA A 7 8.66 -15.16 -40.17
CA ALA A 7 7.56 -14.34 -39.71
C ALA A 7 6.78 -15.15 -38.65
N LEU A 8 7.03 -14.88 -37.37
CA LEU A 8 6.14 -15.25 -36.28
C LEU A 8 4.85 -14.44 -36.47
N CYS A 9 3.93 -15.01 -37.26
CA CYS A 9 2.58 -14.52 -37.42
C CYS A 9 1.88 -14.59 -36.06
N ALA A 10 1.74 -13.45 -35.39
CA ALA A 10 0.86 -13.33 -34.24
C ALA A 10 -0.56 -13.67 -34.71
N ALA A 11 -1.15 -14.71 -34.11
CA ALA A 11 -2.50 -15.13 -34.43
C ALA A 11 -3.50 -13.96 -34.23
N PRO A 12 -4.55 -13.86 -35.06
CA PRO A 12 -5.54 -12.80 -34.95
C PRO A 12 -6.28 -12.83 -33.60
N MET A 13 -6.58 -11.65 -33.12
CA MET A 13 -7.10 -11.30 -31.78
C MET A 13 -8.61 -11.62 -31.60
N GLU A 14 -9.12 -12.66 -32.25
CA GLU A 14 -10.56 -12.99 -32.29
C GLU A 14 -10.80 -14.37 -31.67
N ASP A 15 -10.59 -14.50 -30.36
CA ASP A 15 -11.39 -15.40 -29.49
C ASP A 15 -11.06 -15.21 -27.98
N ARG A 16 -10.90 -13.96 -27.51
CA ARG A 16 -11.01 -13.71 -26.06
C ARG A 16 -12.49 -13.82 -25.69
N LYS A 17 -12.96 -15.04 -25.38
CA LYS A 17 -14.06 -15.22 -24.43
C LYS A 17 -13.90 -14.17 -23.34
N LEU A 18 -14.94 -13.37 -23.08
CA LEU A 18 -14.93 -12.33 -22.04
C LEU A 18 -14.20 -12.90 -20.82
N GLN A 19 -13.02 -12.36 -20.50
CA GLN A 19 -12.36 -12.68 -19.24
C GLN A 19 -13.31 -12.18 -18.15
N ASP A 20 -13.77 -13.07 -17.27
CA ASP A 20 -14.70 -12.72 -16.19
C ASP A 20 -14.29 -11.39 -15.56
N ALA A 21 -15.25 -10.46 -15.46
CA ALA A 21 -15.00 -9.22 -14.76
C ALA A 21 -14.56 -9.55 -13.33
N VAL A 22 -13.60 -8.79 -12.83
CA VAL A 22 -13.02 -9.02 -11.50
C VAL A 22 -13.49 -7.91 -10.58
N TYR A 23 -14.04 -8.30 -9.44
CA TYR A 23 -14.62 -7.40 -8.46
C TYR A 23 -13.90 -7.50 -7.12
N ILE A 24 -13.89 -6.38 -6.39
CA ILE A 24 -13.61 -6.35 -4.97
C ILE A 24 -14.96 -6.36 -4.26
N VAL A 25 -15.18 -7.32 -3.37
CA VAL A 25 -16.47 -7.51 -2.66
C VAL A 25 -16.38 -7.17 -1.17
N ALA A 26 -15.17 -7.11 -0.62
CA ALA A 26 -14.91 -6.65 0.74
C ALA A 26 -13.55 -5.97 0.83
N ALA A 27 -13.42 -4.99 1.72
CA ALA A 27 -12.20 -4.20 1.90
C ALA A 27 -12.11 -3.72 3.36
N LYS A 28 -11.05 -4.15 4.05
CA LYS A 28 -10.83 -3.84 5.47
C LYS A 28 -9.36 -3.57 5.75
N ARG A 29 -9.11 -2.82 6.82
CA ARG A 29 -7.76 -2.59 7.36
C ARG A 29 -7.76 -2.64 8.89
N THR A 30 -6.58 -2.84 9.47
CA THR A 30 -6.38 -2.54 10.89
C THR A 30 -6.29 -1.01 11.08
N PRO A 31 -6.33 -0.53 12.33
CA PRO A 31 -5.75 0.77 12.63
C PRO A 31 -4.27 0.79 12.26
N ILE A 32 -3.72 1.98 12.07
CA ILE A 32 -2.30 2.19 11.83
C ILE A 32 -1.64 2.62 13.15
N GLY A 33 -0.71 1.79 13.63
CA GLY A 33 0.08 2.05 14.84
C GLY A 33 1.31 2.89 14.53
N LYS A 34 1.79 3.66 15.51
CA LYS A 34 3.14 4.29 15.45
C LYS A 34 4.22 3.23 15.68
N LEU A 35 5.45 3.53 15.24
CA LEU A 35 6.63 2.77 15.65
C LEU A 35 6.70 2.68 17.18
N ASN A 36 6.82 1.45 17.71
CA ASN A 36 6.74 1.14 19.15
C ASN A 36 5.45 1.61 19.84
N GLY A 37 4.37 1.81 19.08
CA GLY A 37 3.08 2.28 19.55
C GLY A 37 2.12 1.14 19.91
N ALA A 38 0.83 1.38 19.69
CA ALA A 38 -0.25 0.51 20.17
C ALA A 38 -0.22 -0.92 19.60
N LEU A 39 0.36 -1.12 18.41
CA LEU A 39 0.41 -2.42 17.72
C LEU A 39 1.76 -3.15 17.88
N ALA A 40 2.72 -2.58 18.61
CA ALA A 40 4.09 -3.07 18.75
C ALA A 40 4.20 -4.53 19.24
N GLY A 41 3.22 -5.00 20.01
CA GLY A 41 3.19 -6.36 20.56
C GLY A 41 2.72 -7.44 19.58
N LEU A 42 2.38 -7.09 18.34
CA LEU A 42 1.86 -8.01 17.33
C LEU A 42 2.80 -8.07 16.12
N SER A 43 3.04 -9.30 15.63
CA SER A 43 3.70 -9.49 14.34
C SER A 43 2.80 -9.03 13.18
N ALA A 44 3.41 -8.69 12.04
CA ALA A 44 2.66 -8.37 10.82
C ALA A 44 1.68 -9.50 10.45
N ALA A 45 2.11 -10.77 10.56
CA ALA A 45 1.29 -11.97 10.34
C ALA A 45 0.04 -12.02 11.22
N GLU A 46 0.14 -11.59 12.49
CA GLU A 46 -0.99 -11.53 13.42
C GLU A 46 -2.00 -10.44 13.06
N LEU A 47 -1.51 -9.27 12.66
CA LEU A 47 -2.36 -8.18 12.17
C LEU A 47 -3.15 -8.63 10.94
N GLY A 48 -2.47 -9.22 9.96
CA GLY A 48 -3.12 -9.75 8.76
C GLY A 48 -4.09 -10.90 9.05
N GLY A 49 -3.74 -11.83 9.95
CA GLY A 49 -4.62 -12.94 10.30
C GLY A 49 -5.93 -12.48 10.95
N ARG A 50 -5.86 -11.56 11.93
CA ARG A 50 -7.04 -10.97 12.57
C ARG A 50 -7.91 -10.19 11.59
N LEU A 51 -7.26 -9.44 10.70
CA LEU A 51 -7.95 -8.69 9.66
C LEU A 51 -8.73 -9.60 8.70
N ILE A 52 -8.08 -10.66 8.20
CA ILE A 52 -8.70 -11.61 7.29
C ILE A 52 -9.86 -12.32 7.97
N GLN A 53 -9.68 -12.75 9.23
CA GLN A 53 -10.73 -13.38 10.01
C GLN A 53 -11.97 -12.49 10.13
N ALA A 54 -11.78 -11.21 10.48
CA ALA A 54 -12.89 -10.27 10.59
C ALA A 54 -13.58 -10.01 9.24
N MET A 55 -12.82 -9.89 8.15
CA MET A 55 -13.36 -9.71 6.80
C MET A 55 -14.21 -10.93 6.37
N LEU A 56 -13.76 -12.16 6.65
CA LEU A 56 -14.53 -13.38 6.39
C LEU A 56 -15.81 -13.44 7.24
N ALA A 57 -15.71 -13.08 8.52
CA ALA A 57 -16.87 -13.05 9.41
C ALA A 57 -17.94 -12.04 8.95
N GLU A 58 -17.54 -10.86 8.49
CA GLU A 58 -18.45 -9.83 8.00
C GLU A 58 -19.11 -10.19 6.66
N THR A 59 -18.36 -10.83 5.77
CA THR A 59 -18.89 -11.28 4.48
C THR A 59 -19.75 -12.53 4.58
N GLY A 60 -19.61 -13.31 5.66
CA GLY A 60 -20.22 -14.63 5.77
C GLY A 60 -19.63 -15.66 4.81
N LEU A 61 -18.48 -15.37 4.19
CA LEU A 61 -17.82 -16.27 3.25
C LEU A 61 -17.25 -17.48 4.00
N ALA A 62 -17.58 -18.68 3.54
CA ALA A 62 -16.97 -19.91 4.03
C ALA A 62 -15.45 -19.88 3.74
N PRO A 63 -14.57 -20.16 4.74
CA PRO A 63 -13.12 -20.16 4.53
C PRO A 63 -12.64 -21.09 3.39
N GLU A 64 -13.37 -22.17 3.13
CA GLU A 64 -13.11 -23.13 2.06
C GLU A 64 -13.36 -22.58 0.66
N ALA A 65 -14.12 -21.48 0.54
CA ALA A 65 -14.36 -20.83 -0.74
C ALA A 65 -13.17 -20.01 -1.25
N VAL A 66 -12.17 -19.74 -0.39
CA VAL A 66 -10.97 -18.99 -0.77
C VAL A 66 -10.01 -19.89 -1.54
N SER A 67 -9.68 -19.51 -2.78
CA SER A 67 -8.75 -20.22 -3.64
C SER A 67 -7.29 -19.98 -3.23
N GLU A 68 -6.93 -18.75 -2.85
CA GLU A 68 -5.55 -18.38 -2.49
C GLU A 68 -5.49 -17.12 -1.61
N VAL A 69 -4.40 -16.98 -0.84
CA VAL A 69 -4.06 -15.75 -0.11
C VAL A 69 -2.75 -15.15 -0.63
N ILE A 70 -2.79 -13.90 -1.11
CA ILE A 70 -1.62 -13.17 -1.59
C ILE A 70 -1.42 -11.93 -0.72
N MET A 71 -0.42 -11.94 0.16
CA MET A 71 -0.13 -10.79 1.05
C MET A 71 1.26 -10.23 0.79
N GLY A 72 1.35 -8.91 0.68
CA GLY A 72 2.61 -8.20 0.69
C GLY A 72 3.20 -8.11 2.10
N GLN A 73 4.51 -8.33 2.25
CA GLN A 73 5.27 -7.97 3.46
C GLN A 73 6.72 -7.65 3.06
N VAL A 74 7.23 -6.48 3.43
CA VAL A 74 8.60 -6.06 3.10
C VAL A 74 9.57 -6.62 4.13
N LEU A 75 9.30 -6.37 5.41
CA LEU A 75 10.21 -6.69 6.50
C LEU A 75 9.98 -8.13 6.95
N THR A 76 10.65 -9.06 6.27
CA THR A 76 10.54 -10.51 6.54
C THR A 76 11.73 -11.08 7.31
N GLY A 77 12.71 -10.25 7.69
CA GLY A 77 13.83 -10.66 8.52
C GLY A 77 13.34 -11.27 9.83
N GLY A 78 13.58 -12.57 10.03
CA GLY A 78 13.13 -13.27 11.25
C GLY A 78 11.62 -13.51 11.36
N ALA A 79 10.82 -13.18 10.35
CA ALA A 79 9.36 -13.33 10.38
C ALA A 79 8.87 -14.79 10.27
N GLY A 80 9.78 -15.76 10.09
CA GLY A 80 9.45 -17.16 9.84
C GLY A 80 9.10 -17.45 8.38
N GLN A 81 8.72 -18.69 8.09
CA GLN A 81 8.39 -19.12 6.73
C GLN A 81 7.06 -18.48 6.28
N ASN A 82 7.07 -17.87 5.09
CA ASN A 82 5.89 -17.38 4.38
C ASN A 82 4.84 -16.67 5.28
N PRO A 83 5.09 -15.41 5.68
CA PRO A 83 4.17 -14.65 6.54
C PRO A 83 2.71 -14.59 6.06
N ALA A 84 2.45 -14.55 4.75
CA ALA A 84 1.10 -14.64 4.19
C ALA A 84 0.39 -15.96 4.57
N ARG A 85 1.13 -17.09 4.55
CA ARG A 85 0.63 -18.39 5.00
C ARG A 85 0.37 -18.41 6.50
N GLN A 86 1.21 -17.74 7.29
CA GLN A 86 0.97 -17.59 8.72
C GLN A 86 -0.32 -16.79 8.98
N ALA A 87 -0.53 -15.70 8.24
CA ALA A 87 -1.76 -14.89 8.34
C ALA A 87 -3.00 -15.70 7.93
N SER A 88 -2.93 -16.42 6.80
CA SER A 88 -3.97 -17.32 6.31
C SER A 88 -4.40 -18.35 7.37
N LEU A 89 -3.46 -19.10 7.94
CA LEU A 89 -3.77 -20.11 8.97
C LEU A 89 -4.26 -19.49 10.28
N ARG A 90 -3.70 -18.34 10.69
CA ARG A 90 -4.17 -17.61 11.90
C ARG A 90 -5.59 -17.08 11.73
N ALA A 91 -6.00 -16.77 10.50
CA ALA A 91 -7.35 -16.33 10.19
C ALA A 91 -8.38 -17.49 10.20
N GLY A 92 -7.93 -18.74 10.33
CA GLY A 92 -8.78 -19.92 10.32
C GLY A 92 -9.04 -20.50 8.94
N LEU A 93 -8.26 -20.11 7.91
CA LEU A 93 -8.41 -20.74 6.60
C LEU A 93 -7.89 -22.18 6.62
N PRO A 94 -8.50 -23.10 5.84
CA PRO A 94 -8.07 -24.47 5.74
C PRO A 94 -6.62 -24.60 5.26
N VAL A 95 -5.95 -25.66 5.71
CA VAL A 95 -4.58 -25.97 5.26
C VAL A 95 -4.50 -26.24 3.75
N SER A 96 -5.62 -26.54 3.08
CA SER A 96 -5.67 -26.69 1.62
C SER A 96 -5.54 -25.37 0.85
N VAL A 97 -5.80 -24.21 1.47
CA VAL A 97 -5.73 -22.91 0.79
C VAL A 97 -4.28 -22.44 0.64
N PRO A 98 -3.68 -22.39 -0.55
CA PRO A 98 -2.32 -21.89 -0.72
C PRO A 98 -2.19 -20.42 -0.32
N ALA A 99 -0.96 -20.00 -0.02
CA ALA A 99 -0.66 -18.60 0.25
C ALA A 99 0.75 -18.23 -0.18
N MET A 100 0.94 -17.01 -0.66
CA MET A 100 2.25 -16.48 -1.03
C MET A 100 2.50 -15.10 -0.42
N THR A 101 3.74 -14.90 0.05
CA THR A 101 4.22 -13.59 0.47
C THR A 101 4.95 -12.93 -0.69
N ILE A 102 4.59 -11.69 -1.03
CA ILE A 102 5.26 -10.93 -2.08
C ILE A 102 5.97 -9.70 -1.51
N ASN A 103 7.04 -9.29 -2.15
CA ASN A 103 7.72 -8.04 -1.83
C ASN A 103 7.87 -7.20 -3.10
N LYS A 104 7.26 -6.01 -3.08
CA LYS A 104 7.45 -4.93 -4.04
C LYS A 104 7.56 -3.60 -3.29
N VAL A 105 8.31 -3.63 -2.19
CA VAL A 105 8.42 -2.57 -1.18
C VAL A 105 7.04 -2.02 -0.82
N CYS A 106 6.86 -0.69 -0.80
CA CYS A 106 5.59 -0.01 -0.49
C CYS A 106 4.41 -0.46 -1.37
N GLY A 107 4.70 -0.95 -2.58
CA GLY A 107 3.69 -1.40 -3.55
C GLY A 107 3.24 -2.84 -3.39
N ALA A 108 3.81 -3.60 -2.46
CA ALA A 108 3.48 -5.01 -2.28
C ALA A 108 1.98 -5.22 -2.05
N GLY A 109 1.35 -4.43 -1.18
CA GLY A 109 -0.07 -4.58 -0.85
C GLY A 109 -1.03 -4.27 -1.99
N GLN A 110 -0.70 -3.34 -2.89
CA GLN A 110 -1.53 -3.07 -4.06
C GLN A 110 -1.21 -4.08 -5.19
N LYS A 111 0.06 -4.47 -5.32
CA LYS A 111 0.48 -5.45 -6.33
C LYS A 111 -0.15 -6.82 -6.10
N SER A 112 -0.43 -7.22 -4.85
CA SER A 112 -1.15 -8.46 -4.56
C SER A 112 -2.56 -8.45 -5.16
N ILE A 113 -3.25 -7.30 -5.14
CA ILE A 113 -4.57 -7.13 -5.79
C ILE A 113 -4.44 -7.29 -7.31
N HIS A 114 -3.37 -6.76 -7.91
CA HIS A 114 -3.12 -6.96 -9.33
C HIS A 114 -2.89 -8.45 -9.65
N LEU A 115 -2.11 -9.15 -8.82
CA LEU A 115 -1.85 -10.58 -9.00
C LEU A 115 -3.13 -11.42 -8.83
N ALA A 116 -3.99 -11.07 -7.87
CA ALA A 116 -5.28 -11.71 -7.69
C ALA A 116 -6.16 -11.54 -8.94
N ALA A 117 -6.28 -10.32 -9.47
CA ALA A 117 -7.00 -10.07 -10.70
C ALA A 117 -6.41 -10.80 -11.91
N GLN A 118 -5.07 -10.95 -11.97
CA GLN A 118 -4.39 -11.70 -13.01
C GLN A 118 -4.72 -13.20 -12.93
N ALA A 119 -4.63 -13.81 -11.75
CA ALA A 119 -4.95 -15.23 -11.54
C ALA A 119 -6.43 -15.53 -11.89
N ILE A 120 -7.35 -14.67 -11.48
CA ILE A 120 -8.78 -14.82 -11.81
C ILE A 120 -9.03 -14.73 -13.31
N ARG A 121 -8.44 -13.73 -13.99
CA ARG A 121 -8.56 -13.58 -15.45
C ARG A 121 -7.90 -14.72 -16.24
N CYS A 122 -6.93 -15.41 -15.65
CA CYS A 122 -6.30 -16.59 -16.23
C CYS A 122 -7.11 -17.88 -15.98
N GLY A 123 -8.11 -17.84 -15.10
CA GLY A 123 -8.90 -19.01 -14.71
C GLY A 123 -8.19 -19.92 -13.68
N ASP A 124 -7.14 -19.43 -13.01
CA ASP A 124 -6.37 -20.20 -12.02
C ASP A 124 -7.06 -20.22 -10.64
N ALA A 125 -7.96 -19.24 -10.39
CA ALA A 125 -8.67 -19.04 -9.13
C ALA A 125 -9.94 -18.21 -9.37
N ASP A 126 -10.86 -18.20 -8.42
CA ASP A 126 -12.12 -17.45 -8.52
C ASP A 126 -12.39 -16.54 -7.31
N CYS A 127 -11.71 -16.76 -6.18
CA CYS A 127 -11.87 -16.02 -4.93
C CYS A 127 -10.53 -15.93 -4.19
N ILE A 128 -9.90 -14.75 -4.19
CA ILE A 128 -8.57 -14.53 -3.61
C ILE A 128 -8.65 -13.44 -2.55
N ILE A 129 -8.02 -13.69 -1.40
CA ILE A 129 -7.72 -12.63 -0.43
C ILE A 129 -6.39 -11.99 -0.83
N ALA A 130 -6.41 -10.69 -1.09
CA ALA A 130 -5.24 -9.93 -1.49
C ALA A 130 -5.02 -8.73 -0.56
N GLY A 131 -3.77 -8.44 -0.22
CA GLY A 131 -3.48 -7.28 0.61
C GLY A 131 -2.02 -7.13 0.96
N GLY A 132 -1.76 -6.43 2.06
CA GLY A 132 -0.43 -6.23 2.61
C GLY A 132 -0.45 -6.10 4.13
N GLN A 133 0.67 -6.46 4.74
CA GLN A 133 0.88 -6.43 6.19
C GLN A 133 2.34 -6.10 6.47
N ASP A 134 2.59 -5.17 7.37
CA ASP A 134 3.95 -4.88 7.81
C ASP A 134 3.97 -4.44 9.27
N SER A 135 5.10 -4.69 9.92
CA SER A 135 5.36 -4.28 11.30
C SER A 135 6.80 -3.76 11.33
N MET A 136 6.94 -2.45 11.15
CA MET A 136 8.22 -1.76 11.18
C MET A 136 8.83 -1.83 12.59
N THR A 137 7.99 -1.91 13.62
CA THR A 137 8.42 -2.15 15.00
C THR A 137 9.11 -3.50 15.19
N SER A 138 8.67 -4.53 14.47
CA SER A 138 9.20 -5.90 14.61
C SER A 138 10.47 -6.15 13.77
N ALA A 139 10.96 -5.15 13.04
CA ALA A 139 12.14 -5.29 12.19
C ALA A 139 13.39 -5.61 13.05
N PRO A 140 14.09 -6.73 12.80
CA PRO A 140 15.28 -7.05 13.57
C PRO A 140 16.48 -6.20 13.16
N HIS A 141 17.46 -6.15 14.04
CA HIS A 141 18.82 -5.85 13.66
C HIS A 141 19.55 -7.13 13.23
N PHE A 142 20.53 -7.02 12.32
CA PHE A 142 21.29 -8.17 11.81
C PHE A 142 22.78 -7.85 11.61
N ILE A 143 23.62 -8.90 11.57
CA ILE A 143 25.06 -8.79 11.33
C ILE A 143 25.39 -9.52 10.02
N PRO A 144 25.77 -8.79 8.94
CA PRO A 144 26.16 -9.40 7.68
C PRO A 144 27.37 -10.35 7.84
N GLY A 145 27.38 -11.46 7.11
CA GLY A 145 28.55 -12.34 7.03
C GLY A 145 28.80 -13.24 8.25
N ILE A 146 28.04 -13.11 9.35
CA ILE A 146 28.28 -13.86 10.59
C ILE A 146 28.26 -15.38 10.43
N ARG A 147 27.52 -15.91 9.44
CA ARG A 147 27.51 -17.36 9.12
C ARG A 147 28.88 -17.88 8.67
N GLY A 148 29.69 -17.04 8.02
CA GLY A 148 31.06 -17.37 7.62
C GLY A 148 32.08 -17.20 8.76
N GLY A 149 31.65 -16.70 9.91
CA GLY A 149 32.51 -16.35 11.04
C GLY A 149 33.14 -14.95 10.89
N VAL A 150 33.54 -14.39 12.03
CA VAL A 150 34.30 -13.13 12.11
C VAL A 150 35.66 -13.47 12.68
N ARG A 151 36.71 -13.37 11.86
CA ARG A 151 38.07 -13.78 12.28
C ARG A 151 38.67 -12.83 13.32
N MET A 152 38.53 -11.53 13.11
CA MET A 152 39.03 -10.45 13.97
C MET A 152 38.44 -9.11 13.52
N GLY A 153 38.23 -8.16 14.43
CA GLY A 153 37.77 -6.79 14.13
C GLY A 153 36.29 -6.53 14.41
N ASP A 154 35.92 -5.25 14.41
CA ASP A 154 34.56 -4.80 14.74
C ASP A 154 33.53 -5.25 13.71
N GLN A 155 32.26 -5.34 14.14
CA GLN A 155 31.12 -5.68 13.28
C GLN A 155 30.04 -4.62 13.37
N ILE A 156 29.45 -4.29 12.22
CA ILE A 156 28.33 -3.37 12.14
C ILE A 156 27.04 -4.17 12.31
N VAL A 157 26.26 -3.81 13.32
CA VAL A 157 24.88 -4.25 13.48
C VAL A 157 24.01 -3.35 12.60
N LYS A 158 23.40 -3.92 11.55
CA LYS A 158 22.52 -3.20 10.61
C LYS A 158 21.07 -3.30 11.04
N ASP A 159 20.31 -2.23 10.79
CA ASP A 159 18.85 -2.21 10.95
C ASP A 159 18.18 -2.72 9.66
N SER A 160 17.37 -3.78 9.75
CA SER A 160 16.64 -4.33 8.59
C SER A 160 15.50 -3.43 8.12
N MET A 161 14.88 -2.63 9.00
CA MET A 161 13.87 -1.65 8.59
C MET A 161 14.46 -0.68 7.57
N ILE A 162 15.65 -0.16 7.89
CA ILE A 162 16.36 0.74 7.00
C ILE A 162 16.85 -0.02 5.76
N THR A 163 17.58 -1.12 5.96
CA THR A 163 18.27 -1.82 4.85
C THR A 163 17.29 -2.39 3.83
N ASP A 164 16.21 -3.02 4.29
CA ASP A 164 15.30 -3.77 3.42
C ASP A 164 14.08 -2.94 2.99
N GLY A 165 13.76 -1.86 3.71
CA GLY A 165 12.57 -1.03 3.46
C GLY A 165 12.84 0.40 2.99
N LEU A 166 13.94 1.04 3.41
CA LEU A 166 14.11 2.50 3.32
C LEU A 166 15.44 2.95 2.69
N TRP A 167 16.25 2.02 2.20
CA TRP A 167 17.56 2.27 1.61
C TRP A 167 17.56 1.96 0.11
N ASP A 168 18.06 2.89 -0.69
CA ASP A 168 18.23 2.67 -2.12
C ASP A 168 19.43 1.76 -2.36
N ALA A 169 19.17 0.56 -2.88
CA ALA A 169 20.20 -0.44 -3.10
C ALA A 169 21.22 -0.05 -4.19
N PHE A 170 20.88 0.91 -5.06
CA PHE A 170 21.69 1.27 -6.23
C PHE A 170 22.61 2.46 -5.94
N HIS A 171 22.08 3.47 -5.25
CA HIS A 171 22.78 4.72 -4.94
C HIS A 171 23.31 4.78 -3.50
N GLN A 172 22.94 3.81 -2.67
CA GLN A 172 23.38 3.72 -1.27
C GLN A 172 23.01 4.97 -0.46
N VAL A 173 21.75 5.39 -0.57
CA VAL A 173 21.19 6.53 0.17
C VAL A 173 19.82 6.18 0.73
N HIS A 174 19.38 6.89 1.78
CA HIS A 174 18.02 6.74 2.29
C HIS A 174 16.99 7.28 1.29
N MET A 175 15.77 6.70 1.27
CA MET A 175 14.66 7.20 0.46
C MET A 175 14.43 8.72 0.56
N GLY A 176 14.59 9.32 1.74
CA GLY A 176 14.43 10.77 1.91
C GLY A 176 15.43 11.59 1.09
N VAL A 177 16.64 11.08 0.84
CA VAL A 177 17.64 11.74 -0.02
C VAL A 177 17.19 11.75 -1.49
N THR A 178 16.55 10.67 -1.95
CA THR A 178 15.96 10.64 -3.30
C THR A 178 14.89 11.72 -3.45
N VAL A 179 14.13 11.97 -2.39
CA VAL A 179 13.07 12.99 -2.37
C VAL A 179 13.62 14.40 -2.21
N GLU A 180 14.71 14.61 -1.46
CA GLU A 180 15.40 15.92 -1.43
C GLU A 180 15.88 16.32 -2.83
N SER A 181 16.50 15.38 -3.56
CA SER A 181 16.90 15.59 -4.96
C SER A 181 15.72 15.96 -5.85
N LEU A 182 14.59 15.24 -5.70
CA LEU A 182 13.35 15.54 -6.42
C LEU A 182 12.80 16.93 -6.06
N ALA A 183 12.74 17.26 -4.78
CA ALA A 183 12.24 18.56 -4.29
C ALA A 183 13.05 19.72 -4.87
N GLN A 184 14.39 19.57 -4.88
CA GLN A 184 15.28 20.57 -5.48
C GLN A 184 15.02 20.72 -6.98
N ARG A 185 14.98 19.60 -7.73
CA ARG A 185 14.77 19.63 -9.19
C ARG A 185 13.40 20.19 -9.58
N CYS A 186 12.36 19.87 -8.81
CA CYS A 186 10.99 20.33 -9.04
C CYS A 186 10.67 21.67 -8.35
N GLN A 187 11.66 22.30 -7.71
CA GLN A 187 11.54 23.58 -6.99
C GLN A 187 10.40 23.59 -5.97
N ILE A 188 10.23 22.47 -5.23
CA ILE A 188 9.19 22.32 -4.23
C ILE A 188 9.72 22.83 -2.90
N THR A 189 9.20 23.99 -2.48
CA THR A 189 9.75 24.68 -1.31
C THR A 189 9.33 24.01 0.00
N ARG A 190 10.09 24.28 1.07
CA ARG A 190 9.75 23.83 2.43
C ARG A 190 8.35 24.29 2.88
N ASP A 191 7.99 25.54 2.61
CA ASP A 191 6.67 26.09 2.98
C ASP A 191 5.52 25.36 2.25
N GLU A 192 5.70 25.03 0.97
CA GLU A 192 4.72 24.25 0.21
C GLU A 192 4.52 22.85 0.81
N GLN A 193 5.62 22.19 1.19
CA GLN A 193 5.59 20.86 1.81
C GLN A 193 4.89 20.89 3.17
N ASP A 194 5.20 21.87 4.01
CA ASP A 194 4.60 21.99 5.34
C ASP A 194 3.11 22.34 5.25
N ARG A 195 2.69 23.18 4.29
CA ARG A 195 1.26 23.44 4.02
C ARG A 195 0.54 22.19 3.51
N PHE A 196 1.18 21.41 2.65
CA PHE A 196 0.62 20.13 2.19
C PHE A 196 0.43 19.16 3.37
N ALA A 197 1.45 19.04 4.22
CA ALA A 197 1.40 18.20 5.40
C ALA A 197 0.31 18.61 6.40
N LEU A 198 0.18 19.93 6.65
CA LEU A 198 -0.88 20.47 7.49
C LEU A 198 -2.26 20.11 6.95
N ARG A 199 -2.50 20.29 5.64
CA ARG A 199 -3.78 19.91 5.00
C ARG A 199 -4.07 18.41 5.16
N SER A 200 -3.04 17.55 5.06
CA SER A 200 -3.21 16.10 5.28
C SER A 200 -3.65 15.81 6.73
N GLN A 201 -3.03 16.46 7.73
CA GLN A 201 -3.40 16.34 9.14
C GLN A 201 -4.82 16.85 9.41
N GLU A 202 -5.19 18.00 8.86
CA GLU A 202 -6.53 18.59 9.02
C GLU A 202 -7.62 17.68 8.42
N LYS A 203 -7.38 17.12 7.22
CA LYS A 203 -8.30 16.17 6.59
C LYS A 203 -8.44 14.88 7.40
N ALA A 204 -7.34 14.34 7.92
CA ALA A 204 -7.36 13.13 8.76
C ALA A 204 -8.10 13.36 10.08
N ASP A 205 -7.84 14.47 10.77
CA ASP A 205 -8.54 14.83 12.01
C ASP A 205 -10.05 15.01 11.76
N ALA A 206 -10.43 15.70 10.67
CA ALA A 206 -11.83 15.81 10.28
C ALA A 206 -12.46 14.44 9.98
N ALA A 207 -11.77 13.56 9.26
CA ALA A 207 -12.25 12.22 8.93
C ALA A 207 -12.49 11.38 10.20
N ILE A 208 -11.54 11.35 11.12
CA ILE A 208 -11.63 10.63 12.39
C ILE A 208 -12.79 11.14 13.24
N ARG A 209 -12.92 12.47 13.41
CA ARG A 209 -14.02 13.05 14.19
C ARG A 209 -15.39 12.76 13.60
N SER A 210 -15.47 12.61 12.27
CA SER A 210 -16.72 12.31 11.56
C SER A 210 -17.02 10.82 11.42
N GLY A 211 -16.19 9.92 11.97
CA GLY A 211 -16.39 8.47 11.88
C GLY A 211 -16.18 7.90 10.46
N ARG A 212 -15.45 8.60 9.58
CA ARG A 212 -15.27 8.16 8.18
C ARG A 212 -14.53 6.82 8.05
N PHE A 213 -13.78 6.41 9.06
CA PHE A 213 -13.00 5.18 9.04
C PHE A 213 -13.70 4.00 9.75
N ASP A 214 -14.88 4.22 10.33
CA ASP A 214 -15.57 3.21 11.14
C ASP A 214 -15.95 1.97 10.32
N ASP A 215 -16.29 2.15 9.05
CA ASP A 215 -16.64 1.06 8.13
C ASP A 215 -15.41 0.29 7.60
N GLU A 216 -14.21 0.87 7.66
CA GLU A 216 -13.01 0.26 7.07
C GLU A 216 -12.04 -0.33 8.10
N ILE A 217 -12.08 0.13 9.35
CA ILE A 217 -11.22 -0.33 10.44
C ILE A 217 -11.82 -1.57 11.13
N VAL A 218 -11.01 -2.62 11.25
CA VAL A 218 -11.24 -3.76 12.13
C VAL A 218 -10.49 -3.52 13.45
N PRO A 219 -11.19 -3.42 14.60
CA PRO A 219 -10.53 -3.28 15.90
C PRO A 219 -9.59 -4.44 16.23
N VAL A 220 -8.45 -4.14 16.84
CA VAL A 220 -7.41 -5.11 17.19
C VAL A 220 -7.19 -5.16 18.70
N SER A 221 -7.46 -6.32 19.32
CA SER A 221 -7.18 -6.52 20.74
C SER A 221 -5.71 -6.87 20.99
N VAL A 222 -5.02 -6.05 21.79
CA VAL A 222 -3.62 -6.18 22.16
C VAL A 222 -3.52 -6.53 23.64
N LYS A 223 -2.73 -7.55 23.97
CA LYS A 223 -2.49 -7.95 25.36
C LYS A 223 -1.46 -7.03 26.00
N THR A 224 -1.81 -6.40 27.12
CA THR A 224 -0.89 -5.59 27.91
C THR A 224 -0.70 -6.20 29.30
N ARG A 225 0.27 -5.69 30.07
CA ARG A 225 0.43 -6.07 31.49
C ARG A 225 -0.82 -5.76 32.34
N GLN A 226 -1.66 -4.84 31.89
CA GLN A 226 -2.87 -4.37 32.60
C GLN A 226 -4.15 -5.07 32.10
N GLY A 227 -4.03 -5.96 31.11
CA GLY A 227 -5.16 -6.65 30.47
C GLY A 227 -5.23 -6.41 28.96
N ASP A 228 -6.30 -6.88 28.35
CA ASP A 228 -6.54 -6.74 26.90
C ASP A 228 -7.07 -5.33 26.60
N VAL A 229 -6.44 -4.63 25.67
CA VAL A 229 -6.83 -3.30 25.20
C VAL A 229 -7.27 -3.40 23.74
N VAL A 230 -8.40 -2.81 23.40
CA VAL A 230 -8.88 -2.75 22.02
C VAL A 230 -8.34 -1.48 21.37
N ILE A 231 -7.65 -1.64 20.25
CA ILE A 231 -7.15 -0.54 19.41
C ILE A 231 -8.07 -0.46 18.19
N ASP A 232 -8.78 0.65 18.04
CA ASP A 232 -9.81 0.86 17.00
C ASP A 232 -9.63 2.17 16.23
N ARG A 233 -8.54 2.91 16.48
CA ARG A 233 -8.26 4.21 15.88
C ARG A 233 -6.81 4.32 15.44
N ASP A 234 -6.60 5.03 14.33
CA ASP A 234 -5.26 5.36 13.85
C ASP A 234 -4.52 6.25 14.87
N GLU A 235 -3.33 5.82 15.26
CA GLU A 235 -2.56 6.47 16.33
C GLU A 235 -1.69 7.63 15.79
N HIS A 236 -1.31 7.57 14.51
CA HIS A 236 -0.35 8.48 13.87
C HIS A 236 -0.81 9.96 13.81
N PRO A 237 -2.06 10.27 13.45
CA PRO A 237 -2.52 11.65 13.27
C PRO A 237 -2.28 12.53 14.50
N ASN A 238 -1.91 13.78 14.27
CA ASN A 238 -1.66 14.75 15.32
C ASN A 238 -2.54 16.01 15.14
N PRO A 239 -3.67 16.11 15.87
CA PRO A 239 -4.60 17.25 15.74
C PRO A 239 -4.03 18.58 16.23
N SER A 240 -2.88 18.57 16.92
CA SER A 240 -2.19 19.79 17.37
C SER A 240 -1.21 20.35 16.35
N THR A 241 -1.12 19.76 15.15
CA THR A 241 -0.19 20.21 14.11
C THR A 241 -0.54 21.64 13.68
N THR A 242 0.48 22.51 13.63
CA THR A 242 0.35 23.89 13.16
C THR A 242 1.48 24.20 12.18
N LEU A 243 1.26 25.15 11.27
CA LEU A 243 2.29 25.56 10.32
C LEU A 243 3.55 26.10 11.02
N GLU A 244 3.38 26.82 12.13
CA GLU A 244 4.51 27.29 12.95
C GLU A 244 5.28 26.11 13.57
N GLY A 245 4.57 25.12 14.11
CA GLY A 245 5.19 23.91 14.64
C GLY A 245 5.97 23.14 13.57
N LEU A 246 5.39 22.98 12.38
CA LEU A 246 6.05 22.36 11.23
C LEU A 246 7.30 23.15 10.83
N GLY A 247 7.22 24.47 10.72
CA GLY A 247 8.34 25.33 10.32
C GLY A 247 9.55 25.29 11.27
N ARG A 248 9.36 24.88 12.53
CA ARG A 248 10.45 24.72 13.52
C ARG A 248 11.19 23.39 13.40
N LEU A 249 10.66 22.41 12.66
CA LEU A 249 11.28 21.10 12.52
C LEU A 249 12.54 21.18 11.66
N LYS A 250 13.59 20.49 12.12
CA LYS A 250 14.86 20.38 11.41
C LYS A 250 14.74 19.36 10.26
N PRO A 251 15.42 19.59 9.14
CA PRO A 251 15.60 18.58 8.10
C PRO A 251 16.20 17.27 8.65
N VAL A 252 15.77 16.14 8.10
CA VAL A 252 16.16 14.80 8.59
C VAL A 252 17.28 14.17 7.77
N PHE A 253 17.25 14.34 6.45
CA PHE A 253 18.13 13.60 5.53
C PHE A 253 19.32 14.40 5.02
N ASP A 254 19.16 15.72 4.91
CA ASP A 254 20.21 16.67 4.55
C ASP A 254 20.05 17.91 5.45
N PRO A 255 21.09 18.37 6.19
CA PRO A 255 21.02 19.61 6.97
C PRO A 255 20.59 20.86 6.19
N ALA A 256 20.85 20.91 4.88
CA ALA A 256 20.41 21.98 3.98
C ALA A 256 19.10 21.64 3.23
N GLY A 257 18.52 20.48 3.53
CA GLY A 257 17.33 19.95 2.88
C GLY A 257 16.02 20.55 3.38
N THR A 258 14.93 19.98 2.88
CA THR A 258 13.55 20.45 3.09
C THR A 258 12.65 19.40 3.73
N ILE A 259 13.04 18.12 3.69
CA ILE A 259 12.27 17.03 4.24
C ILE A 259 12.46 16.94 5.75
N THR A 260 11.36 16.97 6.49
CA THR A 260 11.31 16.85 7.95
C THR A 260 10.39 15.71 8.39
N ALA A 261 10.45 15.36 9.67
CA ALA A 261 9.50 14.42 10.26
C ALA A 261 8.03 14.90 10.20
N GLY A 262 7.77 16.19 9.96
CA GLY A 262 6.43 16.74 9.87
C GLY A 262 5.83 16.74 8.46
N ASN A 263 6.66 16.61 7.43
CA ASN A 263 6.24 16.59 6.01
C ASN A 263 6.60 15.28 5.28
N ALA A 264 6.99 14.27 6.05
CA ALA A 264 7.14 12.89 5.62
C ALA A 264 6.17 11.99 6.41
N SER A 265 5.80 10.85 5.85
CA SER A 265 5.04 9.84 6.60
C SER A 265 5.88 9.21 7.70
N GLY A 266 5.20 8.69 8.73
CA GLY A 266 5.84 7.95 9.81
C GLY A 266 6.35 6.56 9.43
N LEU A 267 6.97 5.94 10.43
CA LEU A 267 7.24 4.50 10.49
C LEU A 267 6.10 3.86 11.27
N ASN A 268 5.44 2.86 10.69
CA ASN A 268 4.14 2.42 11.17
C ASN A 268 3.94 0.91 11.05
N ASP A 269 3.03 0.39 11.87
CA ASP A 269 2.58 -0.99 11.83
C ASP A 269 1.13 -1.04 11.34
N GLY A 270 0.79 -2.03 10.52
CA GLY A 270 -0.59 -2.19 10.05
C GLY A 270 -0.76 -3.24 8.94
N ALA A 271 -2.01 -3.61 8.72
CA ALA A 271 -2.41 -4.49 7.62
C ALA A 271 -3.69 -3.98 6.92
N ALA A 272 -3.82 -4.29 5.64
CA ALA A 272 -5.00 -4.02 4.83
C ALA A 272 -5.22 -5.15 3.84
N ALA A 273 -6.48 -5.53 3.60
CA ALA A 273 -6.85 -6.66 2.76
C ALA A 273 -8.18 -6.40 2.06
N VAL A 274 -8.30 -6.99 0.87
CA VAL A 274 -9.51 -7.03 0.07
C VAL A 274 -9.83 -8.47 -0.31
N LEU A 275 -11.12 -8.73 -0.51
CA LEU A 275 -11.61 -9.97 -1.10
C LEU A 275 -11.89 -9.72 -2.58
N VAL A 276 -11.11 -10.37 -3.44
CA VAL A 276 -11.19 -10.25 -4.90
C VAL A 276 -11.86 -11.49 -5.48
N MET A 277 -12.82 -11.31 -6.37
CA MET A 277 -13.65 -12.41 -6.87
C MET A 277 -13.97 -12.24 -8.36
N SER A 278 -14.17 -13.35 -9.08
CA SER A 278 -14.77 -13.30 -10.41
C SER A 278 -16.24 -12.92 -10.33
N GLU A 279 -16.78 -12.33 -11.39
CA GLU A 279 -18.21 -12.02 -11.52
C GLU A 279 -19.09 -13.24 -11.27
N THR A 280 -18.77 -14.34 -11.95
CA THR A 280 -19.48 -15.62 -11.84
C THR A 280 -19.52 -16.11 -10.39
N ARG A 281 -18.37 -16.10 -9.70
CA ARG A 281 -18.28 -16.59 -8.33
C ARG A 281 -18.97 -15.67 -7.33
N MET A 282 -18.91 -14.36 -7.56
CA MET A 282 -19.61 -13.37 -6.77
C MET A 282 -21.13 -13.57 -6.85
N ASP A 283 -21.66 -13.78 -8.06
CA ASP A 283 -23.08 -14.02 -8.28
C ASP A 283 -23.54 -15.36 -7.69
N GLU A 284 -22.75 -16.44 -7.85
CA GLU A 284 -23.01 -17.75 -7.23
C GLU A 284 -23.15 -17.67 -5.70
N LEU A 285 -22.32 -16.84 -5.07
CA LEU A 285 -22.30 -16.65 -3.62
C LEU A 285 -23.26 -15.54 -3.15
N GLY A 286 -23.93 -14.84 -4.07
CA GLY A 286 -24.85 -13.75 -3.75
C GLY A 286 -24.18 -12.54 -3.07
N LEU A 287 -22.89 -12.34 -3.29
CA LEU A 287 -22.13 -11.23 -2.71
C LEU A 287 -22.29 -9.97 -3.57
N LYS A 288 -22.24 -8.79 -2.94
CA LYS A 288 -22.36 -7.51 -3.64
C LYS A 288 -20.97 -6.91 -3.89
N PRO A 289 -20.70 -6.36 -5.08
CA PRO A 289 -19.43 -5.69 -5.34
C PRO A 289 -19.33 -4.36 -4.59
N LEU A 290 -18.12 -4.04 -4.12
CA LEU A 290 -17.72 -2.68 -3.77
C LEU A 290 -17.31 -1.90 -5.01
N ALA A 291 -16.50 -2.52 -5.89
CA ALA A 291 -16.11 -1.97 -7.18
C ALA A 291 -15.53 -3.07 -8.10
N ARG A 292 -15.63 -2.86 -9.40
CA ARG A 292 -14.93 -3.59 -10.47
C ARG A 292 -13.49 -3.08 -10.60
N ILE A 293 -12.55 -3.99 -10.84
CA ILE A 293 -11.16 -3.65 -11.19
C ILE A 293 -11.12 -3.33 -12.69
N ALA A 294 -11.19 -2.04 -13.03
CA ALA A 294 -11.20 -1.57 -14.41
C ALA A 294 -9.85 -1.81 -15.09
N SER A 295 -8.76 -1.41 -14.44
CA SER A 295 -7.40 -1.63 -14.94
C SER A 295 -6.38 -1.55 -13.80
N TYR A 296 -5.15 -1.96 -14.11
CA TYR A 296 -4.01 -1.77 -13.23
C TYR A 296 -2.71 -1.73 -14.03
N ALA A 297 -1.70 -1.09 -13.48
CA ALA A 297 -0.37 -1.03 -14.06
C ALA A 297 0.73 -0.99 -13.00
N SER A 298 1.93 -1.34 -13.45
CA SER A 298 3.18 -1.09 -12.75
C SER A 298 4.13 -0.44 -13.75
N ALA A 299 4.95 0.49 -13.28
CA ALA A 299 5.95 1.15 -14.10
C ALA A 299 7.29 1.22 -13.36
N GLY A 300 8.37 1.26 -14.13
CA GLY A 300 9.72 1.56 -13.64
C GLY A 300 10.11 2.98 -14.02
N VAL A 301 10.92 3.61 -13.16
CA VAL A 301 11.57 4.90 -13.36
C VAL A 301 13.00 4.78 -12.80
N GLU A 302 13.81 5.82 -12.97
CA GLU A 302 15.12 5.88 -12.32
C GLU A 302 14.97 5.75 -10.79
N PRO A 303 15.75 4.92 -10.08
CA PRO A 303 15.71 4.82 -8.62
C PRO A 303 15.76 6.15 -7.86
N MET A 304 16.58 7.10 -8.31
CA MET A 304 16.61 8.45 -7.73
C MET A 304 15.34 9.27 -7.98
N ASP A 305 14.52 8.85 -8.94
CA ASP A 305 13.23 9.44 -9.30
C ASP A 305 12.05 8.60 -8.81
N MET A 306 12.27 7.68 -7.85
CA MET A 306 11.24 6.75 -7.37
C MET A 306 9.92 7.43 -6.95
N GLY A 307 9.99 8.66 -6.43
CA GLY A 307 8.83 9.46 -6.06
C GLY A 307 7.88 9.76 -7.23
N LEU A 308 8.36 9.74 -8.48
CA LEU A 308 7.57 9.95 -9.70
C LEU A 308 7.02 8.65 -10.31
N GLY A 309 7.35 7.48 -9.75
CA GLY A 309 6.77 6.19 -10.16
C GLY A 309 5.24 6.20 -10.33
N PRO A 310 4.45 6.85 -9.45
CA PRO A 310 3.00 6.97 -9.60
C PRO A 310 2.54 7.59 -10.92
N VAL A 311 3.31 8.52 -11.48
CA VAL A 311 2.97 9.21 -12.73
C VAL A 311 2.92 8.20 -13.87
N ALA A 312 4.01 7.46 -14.07
CA ALA A 312 4.11 6.47 -15.14
C ALA A 312 3.10 5.34 -14.94
N ALA A 313 2.91 4.87 -13.70
CA ALA A 313 1.95 3.82 -13.40
C ALA A 313 0.49 4.28 -13.63
N SER A 314 0.14 5.50 -13.20
CA SER A 314 -1.21 6.03 -13.33
C SER A 314 -1.58 6.31 -14.78
N ARG A 315 -0.67 6.90 -15.58
CA ARG A 315 -0.88 7.10 -17.02
C ARG A 315 -1.19 5.78 -17.73
N LEU A 316 -0.39 4.73 -17.47
CA LEU A 316 -0.62 3.40 -18.04
C LEU A 316 -1.92 2.74 -17.56
N ALA A 317 -2.29 2.92 -16.30
CA ALA A 317 -3.55 2.38 -15.79
C ALA A 317 -4.75 3.09 -16.41
N LEU A 318 -4.74 4.42 -16.49
CA LEU A 318 -5.79 5.21 -17.13
C LEU A 318 -5.94 4.86 -18.61
N GLU A 319 -4.83 4.76 -19.34
CA GLU A 319 -4.82 4.33 -20.74
C GLU A 319 -5.47 2.95 -20.91
N LYS A 320 -5.09 1.97 -20.09
CA LYS A 320 -5.69 0.62 -20.11
C LYS A 320 -7.18 0.61 -19.75
N ALA A 321 -7.64 1.56 -18.94
CA ALA A 321 -9.06 1.72 -18.62
C ALA A 321 -9.82 2.48 -19.71
N GLY A 322 -9.13 3.11 -20.67
CA GLY A 322 -9.72 4.06 -21.61
C GLY A 322 -10.24 5.32 -20.92
N TRP A 323 -9.62 5.73 -19.80
CA TRP A 323 -10.01 6.87 -18.99
C TRP A 323 -9.02 8.02 -19.12
N GLN A 324 -9.50 9.23 -18.90
CA GLN A 324 -8.69 10.43 -18.72
C GLN A 324 -8.65 10.82 -17.24
N ALA A 325 -7.66 11.63 -16.84
CA ALA A 325 -7.58 12.14 -15.47
C ALA A 325 -8.84 12.92 -15.05
N ALA A 326 -9.50 13.60 -16.01
CA ALA A 326 -10.74 14.33 -15.78
C ALA A 326 -11.97 13.44 -15.51
N ASP A 327 -11.89 12.13 -15.81
CA ASP A 327 -12.96 11.18 -15.52
C ASP A 327 -12.97 10.71 -14.06
N LEU A 328 -11.90 11.00 -13.30
CA LEU A 328 -11.76 10.54 -11.93
C LEU A 328 -12.60 11.39 -10.98
N GLU A 329 -13.25 10.74 -10.04
CA GLU A 329 -14.16 11.37 -9.07
C GLU A 329 -13.67 11.21 -7.61
N ALA A 330 -12.76 10.26 -7.37
CA ALA A 330 -12.08 10.04 -6.09
C ALA A 330 -10.71 9.43 -6.31
N MET A 331 -9.72 9.82 -5.51
CA MET A 331 -8.34 9.38 -5.69
C MET A 331 -7.64 9.21 -4.36
N GLU A 332 -6.78 8.19 -4.29
CA GLU A 332 -5.85 7.99 -3.18
C GLU A 332 -4.42 7.89 -3.71
N ILE A 333 -3.62 8.91 -3.46
CA ILE A 333 -2.23 8.99 -3.91
C ILE A 333 -1.35 9.04 -2.67
N ASN A 334 -0.57 7.97 -2.45
CA ASN A 334 0.17 7.82 -1.20
C ASN A 334 1.15 8.98 -0.97
N GLU A 335 1.17 9.49 0.26
CA GLU A 335 1.99 10.62 0.70
C GLU A 335 3.19 10.10 1.50
N ALA A 336 4.11 9.37 0.86
CA ALA A 336 5.34 8.96 1.55
C ALA A 336 6.14 10.19 1.99
N PHE A 337 6.17 11.21 1.12
CA PHE A 337 6.72 12.53 1.40
C PHE A 337 5.89 13.61 0.70
N ALA A 338 5.73 14.77 1.35
CA ALA A 338 4.97 15.88 0.77
C ALA A 338 5.54 16.32 -0.59
N ALA A 339 6.87 16.43 -0.71
CA ALA A 339 7.51 16.81 -1.97
C ALA A 339 7.22 15.83 -3.10
N GLN A 340 7.24 14.52 -2.84
CA GLN A 340 6.88 13.51 -3.82
C GLN A 340 5.40 13.63 -4.22
N ALA A 341 4.49 13.78 -3.27
CA ALA A 341 3.07 13.91 -3.56
C ALA A 341 2.76 15.17 -4.40
N ILE A 342 3.37 16.31 -4.05
CA ILE A 342 3.25 17.56 -4.80
C ILE A 342 3.81 17.39 -6.22
N ALA A 343 4.97 16.76 -6.39
CA ALA A 343 5.57 16.53 -7.70
C ALA A 343 4.65 15.68 -8.60
N VAL A 344 4.08 14.60 -8.07
CA VAL A 344 3.13 13.75 -8.79
C VAL A 344 1.88 14.54 -9.19
N ASN A 345 1.32 15.33 -8.27
CA ASN A 345 0.12 16.14 -8.55
C ASN A 345 0.36 17.16 -9.67
N ARG A 346 1.51 17.87 -9.63
CA ARG A 346 1.89 18.83 -10.67
C ARG A 346 2.08 18.16 -12.03
N GLU A 347 2.75 17.01 -12.07
CA GLU A 347 3.04 16.27 -13.31
C GLU A 347 1.79 15.64 -13.93
N MET A 348 0.81 15.24 -13.09
CA MET A 348 -0.46 14.68 -13.56
C MET A 348 -1.49 15.75 -13.93
N GLY A 349 -1.42 16.93 -13.30
CA GLY A 349 -2.35 18.04 -13.56
C GLY A 349 -3.82 17.72 -13.24
N TRP A 350 -4.07 16.73 -12.38
CA TRP A 350 -5.41 16.32 -11.98
C TRP A 350 -6.00 17.20 -10.87
N ASN A 351 -7.30 17.07 -10.60
CA ASN A 351 -7.96 17.82 -9.55
C ASN A 351 -7.50 17.35 -8.16
N GLU A 352 -6.81 18.21 -7.40
CA GLU A 352 -6.34 17.87 -6.04
C GLU A 352 -7.48 17.78 -4.99
N GLU A 353 -8.66 18.33 -5.26
CA GLU A 353 -9.80 18.33 -4.32
C GLU A 353 -10.42 16.93 -4.14
N ILE A 354 -10.19 16.03 -5.10
CA ILE A 354 -10.66 14.64 -5.05
C ILE A 354 -9.59 13.66 -4.52
N ILE A 355 -8.42 14.16 -4.14
CA ILE A 355 -7.28 13.35 -3.67
C ILE A 355 -7.22 13.36 -2.14
N ASN A 356 -7.06 12.16 -1.56
CA ASN A 356 -6.82 11.93 -0.13
C ASN A 356 -7.80 12.74 0.73
N ILE A 357 -9.10 12.62 0.43
CA ILE A 357 -10.16 13.45 1.02
C ILE A 357 -10.22 13.29 2.54
N SER A 358 -9.84 12.11 3.02
CA SER A 358 -9.80 11.73 4.43
C SER A 358 -8.39 11.82 5.03
N GLY A 359 -7.48 12.54 4.37
CA GLY A 359 -6.07 12.64 4.74
C GLY A 359 -5.26 11.48 4.18
N GLY A 360 -3.94 11.67 4.08
CA GLY A 360 -3.03 10.69 3.51
C GLY A 360 -1.98 10.21 4.50
N ALA A 361 -0.92 9.58 3.99
CA ALA A 361 0.07 8.87 4.80
C ALA A 361 0.95 9.78 5.68
N ILE A 362 1.05 11.09 5.39
CA ILE A 362 1.70 12.04 6.31
C ILE A 362 0.97 12.07 7.66
N ALA A 363 -0.37 12.02 7.63
CA ALA A 363 -1.18 12.01 8.84
C ALA A 363 -1.45 10.60 9.35
N LEU A 364 -1.88 9.69 8.47
CA LEU A 364 -2.35 8.36 8.83
C LEU A 364 -1.20 7.36 9.08
N GLY A 365 -0.03 7.59 8.48
CA GLY A 365 1.12 6.70 8.54
C GLY A 365 1.30 5.80 7.31
N HIS A 366 2.47 5.15 7.23
CA HIS A 366 2.93 4.37 6.09
C HIS A 366 3.52 3.00 6.49
N PRO A 367 2.68 1.98 6.74
CA PRO A 367 3.14 0.64 7.10
C PRO A 367 3.64 -0.15 5.87
N LEU A 368 4.64 0.37 5.15
CA LEU A 368 5.29 -0.22 3.96
C LEU A 368 4.34 -1.06 3.09
N ALA A 369 4.43 -2.40 3.12
CA ALA A 369 3.60 -3.29 2.32
C ALA A 369 2.10 -3.15 2.58
N GLY A 370 1.68 -2.84 3.80
CA GLY A 370 0.28 -2.58 4.16
C GLY A 370 -0.30 -1.33 3.47
N SER A 371 0.55 -0.37 3.08
CA SER A 371 0.12 0.93 2.58
C SER A 371 -0.63 0.86 1.25
N GLY A 372 -0.14 0.04 0.31
CA GLY A 372 -0.75 -0.04 -1.02
C GLY A 372 -2.17 -0.58 -1.02
N CYS A 373 -2.45 -1.57 -0.16
CA CYS A 373 -3.81 -2.04 0.02
C CYS A 373 -4.62 -1.05 0.87
N ARG A 374 -4.01 -0.41 1.88
CA ARG A 374 -4.67 0.58 2.75
C ARG A 374 -5.30 1.71 1.94
N ILE A 375 -4.56 2.29 0.98
CA ILE A 375 -5.10 3.36 0.13
C ILE A 375 -6.23 2.87 -0.79
N VAL A 376 -6.20 1.60 -1.22
CA VAL A 376 -7.29 1.01 -2.00
C VAL A 376 -8.54 0.82 -1.14
N VAL A 377 -8.38 0.35 0.10
CA VAL A 377 -9.47 0.23 1.07
C VAL A 377 -10.11 1.60 1.30
N THR A 378 -9.34 2.61 1.68
CA THR A 378 -9.86 3.96 1.90
C THR A 378 -10.55 4.53 0.66
N LEU A 379 -10.00 4.31 -0.54
CA LEU A 379 -10.62 4.73 -1.80
C LEU A 379 -11.99 4.08 -2.02
N LEU A 380 -12.12 2.76 -1.85
CA LEU A 380 -13.39 2.04 -2.04
C LEU A 380 -14.50 2.58 -1.12
N HIS A 381 -14.14 2.86 0.13
CA HIS A 381 -15.04 3.40 1.13
C HIS A 381 -15.42 4.86 0.83
N GLU A 382 -14.46 5.70 0.42
CA GLU A 382 -14.76 7.08 -0.03
C GLU A 382 -15.61 7.11 -1.31
N MET A 383 -15.34 6.24 -2.27
CA MET A 383 -16.15 6.14 -3.49
C MET A 383 -17.59 5.75 -3.15
N THR A 384 -17.80 4.86 -2.18
CA THR A 384 -19.13 4.50 -1.69
C THR A 384 -19.84 5.68 -1.04
N ARG A 385 -19.18 6.37 -0.10
CA ARG A 385 -19.72 7.56 0.60
C ARG A 385 -20.10 8.68 -0.36
N ARG A 386 -19.23 8.96 -1.34
CA ARG A 386 -19.43 10.05 -2.32
C ARG A 386 -20.27 9.65 -3.52
N LYS A 387 -20.65 8.37 -3.62
CA LYS A 387 -21.25 7.77 -4.83
C LYS A 387 -20.40 8.00 -6.08
N ALA A 388 -19.07 8.07 -5.91
CA ALA A 388 -18.13 8.26 -6.99
C ALA A 388 -18.08 6.99 -7.86
N ARG A 389 -18.08 7.15 -9.18
CA ARG A 389 -18.08 6.02 -10.12
C ARG A 389 -16.68 5.55 -10.44
N LYS A 390 -15.76 6.47 -10.74
CA LYS A 390 -14.40 6.15 -11.18
C LYS A 390 -13.38 6.66 -10.17
N GLY A 391 -12.49 5.76 -9.73
CA GLY A 391 -11.44 6.09 -8.78
C GLY A 391 -10.09 5.51 -9.15
N LEU A 392 -9.04 6.13 -8.64
CA LEU A 392 -7.65 5.71 -8.86
C LEU A 392 -6.86 5.70 -7.55
N ALA A 393 -6.16 4.60 -7.27
CA ALA A 393 -5.19 4.51 -6.19
C ALA A 393 -3.78 4.27 -6.74
N SER A 394 -2.79 5.04 -6.28
CA SER A 394 -1.39 4.90 -6.72
C SER A 394 -0.37 5.29 -5.66
N LEU A 395 0.82 4.70 -5.75
CA LEU A 395 1.93 4.96 -4.82
C LEU A 395 3.32 4.73 -5.46
N CYS A 396 4.31 5.44 -4.92
CA CYS A 396 5.73 5.32 -5.27
C CYS A 396 6.39 4.16 -4.53
N ILE A 397 7.42 3.57 -5.14
CA ILE A 397 8.10 2.38 -4.63
C ILE A 397 9.61 2.60 -4.70
N GLY A 398 10.29 2.42 -3.56
CA GLY A 398 11.75 2.47 -3.48
C GLY A 398 12.42 1.55 -4.51
N GLY A 399 13.57 1.98 -5.02
CA GLY A 399 14.22 1.34 -6.16
C GLY A 399 13.63 1.69 -7.53
N GLY A 400 12.79 2.74 -7.61
CA GLY A 400 12.40 3.34 -8.89
C GLY A 400 11.18 2.69 -9.54
N GLN A 401 10.06 2.53 -8.81
CA GLN A 401 8.84 1.97 -9.40
C GLN A 401 7.58 2.69 -8.93
N GLY A 402 6.46 2.41 -9.61
CA GLY A 402 5.12 2.79 -9.17
C GLY A 402 4.10 1.72 -9.52
N VAL A 403 2.97 1.74 -8.80
CA VAL A 403 1.79 0.92 -9.08
C VAL A 403 0.53 1.79 -9.08
N ALA A 404 -0.44 1.46 -9.93
CA ALA A 404 -1.72 2.14 -9.99
C ALA A 404 -2.84 1.14 -10.29
N ILE A 405 -4.03 1.38 -9.74
CA ILE A 405 -5.26 0.60 -9.96
C ILE A 405 -6.42 1.57 -10.20
N CYS A 406 -7.22 1.30 -11.23
CA CYS A 406 -8.45 2.01 -11.54
C CYS A 406 -9.65 1.15 -11.13
N LEU A 407 -10.59 1.75 -10.40
CA LEU A 407 -11.76 1.08 -9.83
C LEU A 407 -13.04 1.75 -10.33
N GLU A 408 -14.04 0.94 -10.67
CA GLU A 408 -15.35 1.40 -11.14
C GLU A 408 -16.47 0.82 -10.27
N ARG A 409 -17.37 1.65 -9.74
CA ARG A 409 -18.50 1.22 -8.88
C ARG A 409 -19.75 0.82 -9.65
#